data_AF-A0A6P2R9C7-F1
#
_entry.id   AF-A0A6P2R9C7-F1
#
_cell.length_a   1.000
_cell.length_b   1.000
_cell.length_c   1.000
_cell.angle_alpha   90.00
_cell.angle_beta   90.00
_cell.angle_gamma   90.00
#
_symmetry.space_group_name_H-M   'P 1'
#
loop_
_entity.id
_entity.type
_entity.pdbx_description
1 polymer ?
#
loop_
_entity_poly.entity_id
_entity_poly.type
_entity_poly.pdbx_seq_one_letter_code
_entity_poly.pdbx_strand_id
1 'polypeptide(L)'
;MRYPRTAFILSAIDPDLLYPCLEVRFETDQLDALRRLVDPDAPEDADLDDWYLLSSTQVAAVCDAFAIEFDHGSRDAVISKYVDTGVRIPYLVHTGYELALMVQGRKPFGFIEFNSEWWPSVLLKARFDEYVAQGVLHSHEIIHDAPARPGLPARRIGQILYTLKGEEWRIPALEFFRQNLNRQGDGCENMVRLEGALLGYERWQNDWWIDHLERSGTGLYGASSIVKVSRAQFDWLVHAGFRALPPVDAPTFTLYSSRWFDEDAMKAAMRNDQTIEAFVQFNVGLVHIMHAADFRTAGPYEIPATLIPTINHHLLRAVRVLIRRSDCLEAAP
;
A
#
# COMPACT_ATOMS: atom_id res chain seq x y z
N MET A 1 19.76 27.50 13.35
CA MET A 1 18.81 26.38 13.24
C MET A 1 19.05 25.74 11.88
N ARG A 2 19.41 24.45 11.82
CA ARG A 2 19.39 23.72 10.55
C ARG A 2 17.93 23.38 10.29
N TYR A 3 17.36 23.86 9.19
CA TYR A 3 16.04 23.39 8.76
C TYR A 3 16.13 21.88 8.49
N PRO A 4 15.06 21.11 8.75
CA PRO A 4 15.04 19.71 8.39
C PRO A 4 15.27 19.58 6.88
N ARG A 5 16.24 18.75 6.48
CA ARG A 5 16.49 18.48 5.07
C ARG A 5 15.43 17.52 4.55
N THR A 6 14.81 17.86 3.43
CA THR A 6 13.89 16.98 2.72
C THR A 6 14.68 16.18 1.70
N ALA A 7 14.43 14.87 1.65
CA ALA A 7 15.04 13.97 0.69
C ALA A 7 14.18 13.87 -0.57
N PHE A 8 14.82 13.79 -1.74
CA PHE A 8 14.18 13.62 -3.04
C PHE A 8 14.89 12.50 -3.81
N ILE A 9 14.15 11.84 -4.70
CA ILE A 9 14.72 10.97 -5.74
C ILE A 9 14.57 11.68 -7.09
N LEU A 10 15.66 11.68 -7.86
CA LEU A 10 15.68 12.03 -9.26
C LEU A 10 15.87 10.74 -10.08
N SER A 11 14.87 10.41 -10.90
CA SER A 11 14.78 9.15 -11.65
C SER A 11 14.81 9.44 -13.15
N ALA A 12 15.89 9.08 -13.85
CA ALA A 12 15.96 9.16 -15.30
C ALA A 12 15.10 8.05 -15.91
N ILE A 13 14.24 8.42 -16.85
CA ILE A 13 13.23 7.52 -17.40
C ILE A 13 13.71 6.93 -18.73
N ASP A 14 13.49 5.64 -18.92
CA ASP A 14 13.69 5.00 -20.22
C ASP A 14 12.67 5.54 -21.23
N PRO A 15 13.09 6.09 -22.39
CA PRO A 15 12.18 6.77 -23.30
C PRO A 15 11.19 5.84 -24.00
N ASP A 16 11.49 4.54 -24.07
CA ASP A 16 10.69 3.55 -24.78
C ASP A 16 9.76 2.80 -23.83
N LEU A 17 10.26 2.43 -22.65
CA LEU A 17 9.55 1.59 -21.68
C LEU A 17 9.07 2.34 -20.43
N LEU A 18 9.41 3.63 -20.30
CA LEU A 18 8.94 4.55 -19.27
C LEU A 18 9.17 4.12 -17.82
N TYR A 19 10.20 3.30 -17.57
CA TYR A 19 10.60 2.91 -16.21
C TYR A 19 11.80 3.72 -15.72
N PRO A 20 11.97 3.90 -14.39
CA PRO A 20 13.19 4.45 -13.80
C PRO A 20 14.41 3.57 -14.12
N CYS A 21 15.32 4.06 -14.95
CA CYS A 21 16.51 3.31 -15.37
C CYS A 21 17.78 3.71 -14.59
N LEU A 22 17.80 4.92 -14.02
CA LEU A 22 18.86 5.43 -13.15
C LEU A 22 18.23 6.34 -12.10
N GLU A 23 18.62 6.17 -10.85
CA GLU A 23 18.08 6.96 -9.74
C GLU A 23 19.20 7.50 -8.86
N VAL A 24 19.04 8.73 -8.40
CA VAL A 24 19.90 9.33 -7.38
C VAL A 24 19.03 9.97 -6.30
N ARG A 25 19.40 9.73 -5.05
CA ARG A 25 18.81 10.40 -3.90
C ARG A 25 19.66 11.60 -3.53
N PHE A 26 19.01 12.74 -3.28
CA PHE A 26 19.66 13.93 -2.74
C PHE A 26 18.81 14.56 -1.64
N GLU A 27 19.42 15.44 -0.85
CA GLU A 27 18.76 16.12 0.28
C GLU A 27 18.96 17.62 0.18
N THR A 28 17.90 18.40 0.42
CA THR A 28 17.95 19.87 0.36
C THR A 28 17.06 20.51 1.41
N ASP A 29 17.47 21.66 1.92
CA ASP A 29 16.66 22.59 2.71
C ASP A 29 16.20 23.81 1.88
N GLN A 30 16.57 23.88 0.60
CA GLN A 30 16.26 24.98 -0.32
C GLN A 30 15.07 24.63 -1.23
N LEU A 31 13.91 24.32 -0.63
CA LEU A 31 12.70 23.91 -1.37
C LEU A 31 12.25 24.95 -2.40
N ASP A 32 12.34 26.24 -2.08
CA ASP A 32 12.00 27.32 -3.02
C ASP A 32 12.91 27.35 -4.25
N ALA A 33 14.20 27.02 -4.08
CA ALA A 33 15.13 26.95 -5.20
C ALA A 33 14.80 25.75 -6.09
N LEU A 34 14.53 24.60 -5.49
CA LEU A 34 14.13 23.39 -6.22
C LEU A 34 12.83 23.63 -6.98
N ARG A 35 11.81 24.17 -6.31
CA ARG A 35 10.51 24.47 -6.92
C ARG A 35 10.62 25.34 -8.16
N ARG A 36 11.41 26.41 -8.12
CA ARG A 36 11.63 27.29 -9.30
C ARG A 36 12.29 26.60 -10.48
N LEU A 37 13.06 25.54 -10.25
CA LEU A 37 13.70 24.77 -11.32
C LEU A 37 12.75 23.70 -11.89
N VAL A 38 11.91 23.15 -11.02
CA VAL A 38 11.04 22.01 -11.32
C VAL A 38 9.73 22.46 -11.97
N ASP A 39 9.07 23.46 -11.38
CA ASP A 39 7.86 24.07 -11.91
C ASP A 39 7.82 25.56 -11.51
N PRO A 40 8.26 26.47 -12.41
CA PRO A 40 8.26 27.91 -12.16
C PRO A 40 6.87 28.50 -11.91
N ASP A 41 5.82 27.83 -12.39
CA ASP A 41 4.44 28.33 -12.41
C ASP A 41 3.53 27.62 -11.40
N ALA A 42 3.99 26.57 -10.69
CA ALA A 42 3.22 25.86 -9.66
C ALA A 42 2.90 26.76 -8.44
N PRO A 43 1.64 27.23 -8.29
CA PRO A 43 1.26 28.11 -7.19
C PRO A 43 0.87 27.34 -5.92
N GLU A 44 0.68 26.02 -6.00
CA GLU A 44 -0.12 25.27 -5.01
C GLU A 44 0.61 24.16 -4.24
N ASP A 45 1.76 23.65 -4.71
CA ASP A 45 2.55 22.64 -3.99
C ASP A 45 3.87 23.22 -3.44
N ALA A 46 3.80 23.74 -2.22
CA ALA A 46 4.96 24.31 -1.53
C ALA A 46 5.95 23.23 -1.06
N ASP A 47 5.49 22.01 -0.85
CA ASP A 47 6.25 20.93 -0.22
C ASP A 47 6.80 19.90 -1.23
N LEU A 48 6.48 20.08 -2.52
CA LEU A 48 6.86 19.23 -3.64
C LEU A 48 6.46 17.77 -3.40
N ASP A 49 5.21 17.54 -3.00
CA ASP A 49 4.67 16.23 -2.68
C ASP A 49 4.24 15.44 -3.94
N ASP A 50 4.13 16.09 -5.10
CA ASP A 50 3.80 15.45 -6.38
C ASP A 50 5.03 14.92 -7.15
N TRP A 51 4.79 14.37 -8.34
CA TRP A 51 5.78 13.90 -9.30
C TRP A 51 5.95 14.92 -10.41
N TYR A 52 7.17 15.37 -10.62
CA TYR A 52 7.45 16.40 -11.62
C TYR A 52 8.36 15.86 -12.71
N LEU A 53 7.86 15.94 -13.95
CA LEU A 53 8.68 15.65 -15.11
C LEU A 53 9.60 16.83 -15.40
N LEU A 54 10.88 16.53 -15.54
CA LEU A 54 11.95 17.44 -15.89
C LEU A 54 12.45 17.11 -17.28
N SER A 55 12.45 18.11 -18.16
CA SER A 55 13.23 18.02 -19.40
C SER A 55 14.71 17.84 -19.09
N SER A 56 15.47 17.21 -19.99
CA SER A 56 16.93 17.07 -19.85
C SER A 56 17.67 18.37 -19.46
N THR A 57 17.23 19.54 -19.94
CA THR A 57 17.80 20.85 -19.55
C THR A 57 17.49 21.20 -18.09
N GLN A 58 16.27 20.95 -17.62
CA GLN A 58 15.90 21.16 -16.22
C GLN A 58 16.64 20.18 -15.30
N VAL A 59 16.82 18.92 -15.73
CA VAL A 59 17.62 17.92 -15.00
C VAL A 59 19.04 18.44 -14.79
N ALA A 60 19.69 18.94 -15.84
CA ALA A 60 21.03 19.53 -15.73
C ALA A 60 21.05 20.72 -14.75
N ALA A 61 20.05 21.62 -14.82
CA ALA A 61 19.94 22.76 -13.92
C ALA A 61 19.76 22.35 -12.44
N VAL A 62 18.97 21.30 -12.17
CA VAL A 62 18.83 20.72 -10.83
C VAL A 62 20.14 20.09 -10.36
N CYS A 63 20.82 19.32 -11.21
CA CYS A 63 22.10 18.70 -10.87
C CYS A 63 23.17 19.74 -10.53
N ASP A 64 23.27 20.80 -11.34
CA ASP A 64 24.21 21.91 -11.11
C ASP A 64 23.88 22.67 -9.83
N ALA A 65 22.60 23.01 -9.59
CA ALA A 65 22.18 23.79 -8.43
C ALA A 65 22.40 23.06 -7.09
N PHE A 66 22.25 21.74 -7.10
CA PHE A 66 22.35 20.90 -5.88
C PHE A 66 23.61 20.03 -5.83
N ALA A 67 24.57 20.24 -6.75
CA ALA A 67 25.81 19.48 -6.86
C ALA A 67 25.60 17.95 -6.87
N ILE A 68 24.64 17.50 -7.69
CA ILE A 68 24.27 16.09 -7.82
C ILE A 68 25.10 15.47 -8.96
N GLU A 69 25.85 14.42 -8.65
CA GLU A 69 26.53 13.60 -9.67
C GLU A 69 25.52 12.62 -10.28
N PHE A 70 24.98 12.95 -11.45
CA PHE A 70 23.94 12.16 -12.13
C PHE A 70 24.11 12.17 -13.65
N ASP A 71 24.67 11.09 -14.21
CA ASP A 71 24.82 10.93 -15.66
C ASP A 71 23.52 10.47 -16.31
N HIS A 72 22.65 11.42 -16.65
CA HIS A 72 21.35 11.15 -17.25
C HIS A 72 21.41 10.97 -18.78
N GLY A 73 22.55 11.23 -19.44
CA GLY A 73 22.75 11.01 -20.88
C GLY A 73 21.71 11.68 -21.80
N SER A 74 21.18 12.83 -21.42
CA SER A 74 20.08 13.57 -22.09
C SER A 74 18.66 13.02 -21.91
N ARG A 75 18.44 12.08 -20.99
CA ARG A 75 17.09 11.62 -20.65
C ARG A 75 16.32 12.68 -19.86
N ASP A 76 15.01 12.69 -20.05
CA ASP A 76 14.09 13.32 -19.12
C ASP A 76 14.07 12.51 -17.81
N ALA A 77 13.75 13.20 -16.72
CA ALA A 77 13.69 12.59 -15.40
C ALA A 77 12.42 12.97 -14.67
N VAL A 78 12.02 12.14 -13.72
CA VAL A 78 11.00 12.49 -12.74
C VAL A 78 11.70 12.80 -11.43
N ILE A 79 11.32 13.90 -10.80
CA ILE A 79 11.65 14.16 -9.40
C ILE A 79 10.43 13.90 -8.53
N SER A 80 10.64 13.22 -7.41
CA SER A 80 9.63 13.01 -6.38
C SER A 80 10.25 13.08 -4.99
N LYS A 81 9.44 13.45 -4.01
CA LYS A 81 9.85 13.43 -2.61
C LYS A 81 10.13 12.01 -2.14
N TYR A 82 11.28 11.81 -1.51
CA TYR A 82 11.63 10.53 -0.93
C TYR A 82 10.98 10.40 0.45
N VAL A 83 10.10 9.40 0.56
CA VAL A 83 9.53 8.98 1.84
C VAL A 83 10.17 7.66 2.22
N ASP A 84 11.03 7.66 3.25
CA ASP A 84 11.53 6.42 3.82
C ASP A 84 10.39 5.71 4.54
N THR A 85 9.86 4.67 3.91
CA THR A 85 8.83 3.83 4.53
C THR A 85 9.41 2.88 5.58
N GLY A 86 10.74 2.79 5.69
CA GLY A 86 11.43 1.82 6.54
C GLY A 86 11.28 0.38 6.05
N VAL A 87 10.61 0.16 4.93
CA VAL A 87 10.27 -1.17 4.41
C VAL A 87 11.10 -1.48 3.19
N ARG A 88 11.92 -2.54 3.30
CA ARG A 88 12.62 -3.12 2.16
C ARG A 88 11.77 -4.24 1.57
N ILE A 89 11.23 -3.99 0.39
CA ILE A 89 10.47 -5.00 -0.37
C ILE A 89 11.48 -5.97 -1.00
N PRO A 90 11.44 -7.28 -0.70
CA PRO A 90 12.47 -8.24 -1.10
C PRO A 90 12.33 -8.71 -2.57
N TYR A 91 11.48 -8.07 -3.36
CA TYR A 91 11.28 -8.36 -4.76
C TYR A 91 10.90 -7.08 -5.52
N LEU A 92 11.01 -7.12 -6.84
CA LEU A 92 10.61 -6.03 -7.71
C LEU A 92 9.08 -5.92 -7.73
N VAL A 93 8.56 -4.87 -7.09
CA VAL A 93 7.15 -4.47 -7.25
C VAL A 93 6.98 -3.84 -8.62
N HIS A 94 5.88 -4.15 -9.29
CA HIS A 94 5.67 -3.74 -10.66
C HIS A 94 5.44 -2.24 -10.85
N THR A 95 5.19 -1.47 -9.79
CA THR A 95 4.86 -0.03 -9.84
C THR A 95 5.97 0.76 -10.54
N GLY A 96 5.64 1.37 -11.68
CA GLY A 96 6.61 2.11 -12.51
C GLY A 96 7.46 1.21 -13.43
N TYR A 97 7.24 -0.09 -13.43
CA TYR A 97 7.94 -1.07 -14.26
C TYR A 97 6.97 -1.95 -15.07
N GLU A 98 5.66 -1.66 -15.05
CA GLU A 98 4.62 -2.51 -15.61
C GLU A 98 4.86 -2.81 -17.09
N LEU A 99 5.08 -1.76 -17.90
CA LEU A 99 5.28 -1.91 -19.34
C LEU A 99 6.53 -2.75 -19.63
N ALA A 100 7.66 -2.40 -19.01
CA ALA A 100 8.93 -3.11 -19.19
C ALA A 100 8.80 -4.61 -18.84
N LEU A 101 8.19 -4.91 -17.69
CA LEU A 101 8.02 -6.29 -17.24
C LEU A 101 7.07 -7.10 -18.13
N MET A 102 6.03 -6.45 -18.66
CA MET A 102 5.09 -7.08 -19.59
C MET A 102 5.74 -7.33 -20.94
N VAL A 103 6.40 -6.35 -21.54
CA VAL A 103 7.08 -6.50 -22.85
C VAL A 103 8.18 -7.57 -22.79
N GLN A 104 8.85 -7.73 -21.65
CA GLN A 104 9.83 -8.81 -21.40
C GLN A 104 9.20 -10.18 -21.12
N GLY A 105 7.87 -10.30 -21.09
CA GLY A 105 7.15 -11.55 -20.79
C GLY A 105 7.27 -12.01 -19.33
N ARG A 106 7.82 -11.18 -18.44
CA ARG A 106 8.01 -11.50 -17.01
C ARG A 106 6.74 -11.26 -16.19
N LYS A 107 5.85 -10.41 -16.69
CA LYS A 107 4.56 -10.11 -16.09
C LYS A 107 3.44 -10.37 -17.11
N PRO A 108 2.52 -11.32 -16.85
CA PRO A 108 1.48 -11.67 -17.82
C PRO A 108 0.31 -10.67 -17.85
N PHE A 109 0.18 -9.83 -16.82
CA PHE A 109 -0.98 -8.96 -16.62
C PHE A 109 -0.60 -7.71 -15.82
N GLY A 110 -1.19 -6.58 -16.16
CA GLY A 110 -1.00 -5.32 -15.45
C GLY A 110 -2.16 -4.37 -15.70
N PHE A 111 -2.18 -3.27 -14.97
CA PHE A 111 -3.13 -2.21 -15.22
C PHE A 111 -2.52 -0.87 -14.87
N ILE A 112 -3.05 0.19 -15.48
CA ILE A 112 -2.71 1.57 -15.16
C ILE A 112 -3.97 2.34 -14.78
N GLU A 113 -3.84 3.25 -13.84
CA GLU A 113 -4.84 4.28 -13.60
C GLU A 113 -4.71 5.34 -14.69
N PHE A 114 -5.81 5.62 -15.37
CA PHE A 114 -5.88 6.55 -16.49
C PHE A 114 -6.63 7.81 -16.10
N ASN A 115 -6.08 8.96 -16.48
CA ASN A 115 -6.72 10.26 -16.37
C ASN A 115 -6.34 11.13 -17.57
N SER A 116 -7.31 11.50 -18.41
CA SER A 116 -7.05 12.26 -19.65
C SER A 116 -6.38 13.61 -19.44
N GLU A 117 -6.49 14.20 -18.26
CA GLU A 117 -5.86 15.48 -17.91
C GLU A 117 -4.49 15.31 -17.26
N TRP A 118 -4.09 14.08 -16.95
CA TRP A 118 -2.79 13.79 -16.33
C TRP A 118 -1.83 13.22 -17.38
N TRP A 119 -0.96 14.09 -17.88
CA TRP A 119 -0.02 13.81 -18.96
C TRP A 119 0.78 12.49 -18.78
N PRO A 120 1.33 12.16 -17.58
CA PRO A 120 2.02 10.88 -17.38
C PRO A 120 1.16 9.65 -17.70
N SER A 121 -0.12 9.65 -17.34
CA SER A 121 -1.01 8.52 -17.65
C SER A 121 -1.35 8.44 -19.13
N VAL A 122 -1.47 9.58 -19.82
CA VAL A 122 -1.71 9.62 -21.26
C VAL A 122 -0.50 9.10 -22.03
N LEU A 123 0.71 9.53 -21.64
CA LEU A 123 1.95 9.04 -22.24
C LEU A 123 2.13 7.53 -21.99
N LEU A 124 1.90 7.06 -20.76
CA LEU A 124 2.01 5.65 -20.42
C LEU A 124 1.04 4.80 -21.24
N LYS A 125 -0.23 5.23 -21.35
CA LYS A 125 -1.23 4.56 -22.20
C LYS A 125 -0.75 4.48 -23.65
N ALA A 126 -0.26 5.58 -24.22
CA ALA A 126 0.20 5.63 -25.60
C ALA A 126 1.31 4.60 -25.87
N ARG A 127 2.25 4.44 -24.94
CA ARG A 127 3.30 3.40 -25.05
C ARG A 127 2.74 1.99 -24.98
N PHE A 128 1.82 1.72 -24.07
CA PHE A 128 1.14 0.41 -24.06
C PHE A 128 0.39 0.15 -25.38
N ASP A 129 -0.32 1.15 -25.91
CA ASP A 129 -1.11 1.04 -27.14
C ASP A 129 -0.22 0.71 -28.37
N GLU A 130 1.04 1.17 -28.40
CA GLU A 130 2.02 0.79 -29.44
C GLU A 130 2.26 -0.73 -29.43
N TYR A 131 2.44 -1.34 -28.27
CA TYR A 131 2.62 -2.79 -28.13
C TYR A 131 1.33 -3.59 -28.35
N VAL A 132 0.16 -2.99 -28.09
CA VAL A 132 -1.13 -3.57 -28.46
C VAL A 132 -1.29 -3.59 -29.98
N ALA A 133 -0.95 -2.50 -30.68
CA ALA A 133 -1.01 -2.42 -32.14
C ALA A 133 -0.05 -3.41 -32.83
N GLN A 134 1.08 -3.72 -32.20
CA GLN A 134 2.02 -4.75 -32.65
C GLN A 134 1.54 -6.19 -32.37
N GLY A 135 0.43 -6.37 -31.63
CA GLY A 135 -0.10 -7.68 -31.26
C GLY A 135 0.68 -8.39 -30.14
N VAL A 136 1.55 -7.67 -29.43
CA VAL A 136 2.30 -8.19 -28.27
C VAL A 136 1.41 -8.23 -27.03
N LEU A 137 0.59 -7.18 -26.85
CA LEU A 137 -0.31 -7.02 -25.72
C LEU A 137 -1.78 -7.00 -26.18
N HIS A 138 -2.69 -7.24 -25.23
CA HIS A 138 -4.12 -7.00 -25.37
C HIS A 138 -4.59 -6.05 -24.27
N SER A 139 -5.43 -5.08 -24.63
CA SER A 139 -5.98 -4.07 -23.72
C SER A 139 -7.49 -4.21 -23.51
N HIS A 140 -7.95 -3.89 -22.30
CA HIS A 140 -9.35 -3.72 -21.96
C HIS A 140 -9.53 -2.44 -21.14
N GLU A 141 -10.33 -1.49 -21.65
CA GLU A 141 -10.51 -0.17 -21.04
C GLU A 141 -11.78 -0.12 -20.20
N ILE A 142 -11.63 0.21 -18.91
CA ILE A 142 -12.72 0.50 -17.97
C ILE A 142 -12.66 1.99 -17.64
N ILE A 143 -13.05 2.82 -18.61
CA ILE A 143 -12.96 4.28 -18.55
C ILE A 143 -14.38 4.88 -18.55
N HIS A 144 -14.60 5.88 -17.71
CA HIS A 144 -15.85 6.64 -17.66
C HIS A 144 -15.60 8.15 -17.75
N ASP A 145 -16.62 8.87 -18.24
CA ASP A 145 -16.59 10.32 -18.30
C ASP A 145 -16.89 10.91 -16.91
N ALA A 146 -15.94 11.67 -16.38
CA ALA A 146 -16.12 12.49 -15.20
C ALA A 146 -16.55 13.91 -15.63
N PRO A 147 -17.73 14.40 -15.19
CA PRO A 147 -18.22 15.72 -15.58
C PRO A 147 -17.35 16.83 -15.00
N ALA A 148 -17.31 17.97 -15.70
CA ALA A 148 -16.63 19.17 -15.23
C ALA A 148 -17.17 19.62 -13.86
N ARG A 149 -16.27 20.11 -13.00
CA ARG A 149 -16.57 20.73 -11.70
C ARG A 149 -15.90 22.11 -11.64
N PRO A 150 -16.33 23.04 -10.78
CA PRO A 150 -15.62 24.31 -10.61
C PRO A 150 -14.12 24.06 -10.36
N GLY A 151 -13.27 24.60 -11.22
CA GLY A 151 -11.80 24.41 -11.16
C GLY A 151 -11.26 23.10 -11.77
N LEU A 152 -12.10 22.19 -12.27
CA LEU A 152 -11.67 20.93 -12.88
C LEU A 152 -12.41 20.66 -14.20
N PRO A 153 -11.71 20.54 -15.34
CA PRO A 153 -12.34 20.24 -16.61
C PRO A 153 -13.00 18.85 -16.62
N ALA A 154 -13.91 18.63 -17.57
CA ALA A 154 -14.44 17.30 -17.83
C ALA A 154 -13.29 16.40 -18.30
N ARG A 155 -13.25 15.17 -17.81
CA ARG A 155 -12.10 14.27 -18.03
C ARG A 155 -12.52 12.82 -18.10
N ARG A 156 -11.74 12.01 -18.80
CA ARG A 156 -11.90 10.56 -18.85
C ARG A 156 -11.01 9.93 -17.80
N ILE A 157 -11.60 9.21 -16.86
CA ILE A 157 -10.86 8.54 -15.78
C ILE A 157 -11.26 7.08 -15.69
N GLY A 158 -10.37 6.25 -15.18
CA GLY A 158 -10.65 4.85 -14.94
C GLY A 158 -9.39 4.00 -14.99
N GLN A 159 -9.56 2.72 -15.25
CA GLN A 159 -8.47 1.76 -15.25
C GLN A 159 -8.35 1.11 -16.63
N ILE A 160 -7.13 0.94 -17.12
CA ILE A 160 -6.87 0.21 -18.35
C ILE A 160 -6.09 -1.05 -17.99
N LEU A 161 -6.66 -2.19 -18.35
CA LEU A 161 -6.12 -3.52 -18.10
C LEU A 161 -5.33 -3.98 -19.32
N TYR A 162 -4.14 -4.53 -19.10
CA TYR A 162 -3.28 -5.06 -20.15
C TYR A 162 -2.89 -6.50 -19.83
N THR A 163 -2.94 -7.37 -20.83
CA THR A 163 -2.46 -8.77 -20.77
C THR A 163 -1.43 -9.00 -21.86
N LEU A 164 -0.54 -9.97 -21.67
CA LEU A 164 0.18 -10.57 -22.80
C LEU A 164 -0.82 -11.18 -23.77
N LYS A 165 -0.50 -11.17 -25.07
CA LYS A 165 -1.32 -11.87 -26.06
C LYS A 165 -1.42 -13.36 -25.72
N GLY A 166 -2.62 -13.91 -25.64
CA GLY A 166 -2.89 -15.29 -25.18
C GLY A 166 -3.23 -15.40 -23.69
N GLU A 167 -3.02 -14.35 -22.89
CA GLU A 167 -3.34 -14.31 -21.46
C GLU A 167 -4.63 -13.51 -21.17
N GLU A 168 -5.47 -13.27 -22.19
CA GLU A 168 -6.68 -12.43 -22.09
C GLU A 168 -7.68 -12.94 -21.04
N TRP A 169 -7.65 -14.25 -20.73
CA TRP A 169 -8.48 -14.90 -19.72
C TRP A 169 -8.33 -14.30 -18.31
N ARG A 170 -7.23 -13.60 -18.03
CA ARG A 170 -6.96 -12.97 -16.73
C ARG A 170 -7.90 -11.81 -16.42
N ILE A 171 -8.34 -11.08 -17.45
CA ILE A 171 -9.27 -9.94 -17.31
C ILE A 171 -10.64 -10.39 -16.77
N PRO A 172 -11.38 -11.31 -17.43
CA PRO A 172 -12.65 -11.77 -16.91
C PRO A 172 -12.51 -12.51 -15.57
N ALA A 173 -11.36 -13.14 -15.30
CA ALA A 173 -11.08 -13.72 -13.98
C ALA A 173 -10.99 -12.62 -12.88
N LEU A 174 -10.26 -11.54 -13.13
CA LEU A 174 -10.16 -10.40 -12.20
C LEU A 174 -11.54 -9.79 -11.94
N GLU A 175 -12.31 -9.52 -13.00
CA GLU A 175 -13.65 -8.94 -12.88
C GLU A 175 -14.58 -9.84 -12.07
N PHE A 176 -14.57 -11.15 -12.35
CA PHE A 176 -15.32 -12.12 -11.59
C PHE A 176 -14.95 -12.09 -10.11
N PHE A 177 -13.67 -12.07 -9.77
CA PHE A 177 -13.23 -12.01 -8.38
C PHE A 177 -13.62 -10.70 -7.69
N ARG A 178 -13.40 -9.56 -8.33
CA ARG A 178 -13.79 -8.24 -7.79
C ARG A 178 -15.29 -8.13 -7.53
N GLN A 179 -16.12 -8.76 -8.35
CA GLN A 179 -17.59 -8.75 -8.19
C GLN A 179 -18.10 -9.72 -7.11
N ASN A 180 -17.34 -10.75 -6.76
CA ASN A 180 -17.83 -11.86 -5.93
C ASN A 180 -17.11 -12.04 -4.60
N LEU A 181 -15.85 -11.61 -4.48
CA LEU A 181 -15.10 -11.62 -3.21
C LEU A 181 -15.50 -10.42 -2.35
N ASN A 182 -15.28 -10.53 -1.04
CA ASN A 182 -15.61 -9.52 -0.02
C ASN A 182 -17.11 -9.30 0.27
N ARG A 183 -18.03 -10.06 -0.30
CA ARG A 183 -19.46 -10.01 0.11
C ARG A 183 -19.69 -10.43 1.57
N GLN A 184 -18.79 -11.22 2.15
CA GLN A 184 -18.92 -11.77 3.52
C GLN A 184 -17.75 -11.40 4.45
N GLY A 185 -16.94 -10.39 4.10
CA GLY A 185 -15.85 -9.89 4.96
C GLY A 185 -14.56 -10.73 4.97
N ASP A 186 -14.61 -12.02 4.66
CA ASP A 186 -13.48 -12.96 4.70
C ASP A 186 -12.51 -12.88 3.48
N GLY A 187 -12.77 -12.01 2.52
CA GLY A 187 -12.19 -12.07 1.19
C GLY A 187 -10.92 -11.25 0.97
N CYS A 188 -10.48 -10.38 1.90
CA CYS A 188 -9.49 -9.36 1.54
C CYS A 188 -8.10 -9.95 1.28
N GLU A 189 -7.61 -10.88 2.11
CA GLU A 189 -6.35 -11.56 1.83
C GLU A 189 -6.44 -12.45 0.59
N ASN A 190 -7.54 -13.16 0.43
CA ASN A 190 -7.76 -14.04 -0.72
C ASN A 190 -7.84 -13.22 -2.02
N MET A 191 -8.46 -12.04 -1.98
CA MET A 191 -8.47 -11.08 -3.07
C MET A 191 -7.05 -10.62 -3.39
N VAL A 192 -6.25 -10.23 -2.40
CA VAL A 192 -4.85 -9.83 -2.65
C VAL A 192 -4.02 -10.99 -3.22
N ARG A 193 -4.19 -12.22 -2.72
CA ARG A 193 -3.53 -13.41 -3.29
C ARG A 193 -3.97 -13.71 -4.72
N LEU A 194 -5.27 -13.61 -5.01
CA LEU A 194 -5.83 -13.90 -6.33
C LEU A 194 -5.44 -12.82 -7.34
N GLU A 195 -5.58 -11.55 -6.98
CA GLU A 195 -5.14 -10.42 -7.80
C GLU A 195 -3.63 -10.49 -8.04
N GLY A 196 -2.84 -10.76 -6.99
CA GLY A 196 -1.40 -10.95 -7.11
C GLY A 196 -1.04 -12.12 -8.04
N ALA A 197 -1.71 -13.26 -7.92
CA ALA A 197 -1.50 -14.41 -8.81
C ALA A 197 -1.88 -14.09 -10.27
N LEU A 198 -2.96 -13.33 -10.50
CA LEU A 198 -3.32 -12.87 -11.83
C LEU A 198 -2.26 -11.92 -12.41
N LEU A 199 -1.66 -11.06 -11.59
CA LEU A 199 -0.54 -10.20 -11.97
C LEU A 199 0.78 -10.95 -12.19
N GLY A 200 0.86 -12.23 -11.82
CA GLY A 200 2.05 -13.07 -11.97
C GLY A 200 2.96 -13.13 -10.74
N TYR A 201 2.50 -12.66 -9.58
CA TYR A 201 3.25 -12.80 -8.33
C TYR A 201 3.15 -14.21 -7.75
N GLU A 202 4.28 -14.67 -7.22
CA GLU A 202 4.38 -15.92 -6.48
C GLU A 202 3.68 -15.82 -5.12
N ARG A 203 3.31 -16.98 -4.56
CA ARG A 203 2.60 -17.07 -3.29
C ARG A 203 3.30 -16.32 -2.16
N TRP A 204 4.62 -16.49 -2.03
CA TRP A 204 5.39 -15.86 -0.96
C TRP A 204 5.48 -14.34 -1.13
N GLN A 205 5.44 -13.81 -2.35
CA GLN A 205 5.40 -12.37 -2.62
C GLN A 205 4.06 -11.80 -2.15
N ASN A 206 2.96 -12.50 -2.45
CA ASN A 206 1.63 -12.10 -2.00
C ASN A 206 1.53 -12.17 -0.46
N ASP A 207 2.03 -13.23 0.16
CA ASP A 207 2.03 -13.36 1.62
C ASP A 207 2.89 -12.28 2.29
N TRP A 208 4.06 -11.96 1.71
CA TRP A 208 4.88 -10.84 2.16
C TRP A 208 4.15 -9.50 2.05
N TRP A 209 3.46 -9.25 0.92
CA TRP A 209 2.71 -8.00 0.70
C TRP A 209 1.56 -7.85 1.69
N ILE A 210 0.84 -8.94 1.97
CA ILE A 210 -0.23 -8.97 2.98
C ILE A 210 0.32 -8.63 4.37
N ASP A 211 1.43 -9.27 4.77
CA ASP A 211 2.10 -8.99 6.04
C ASP A 211 2.62 -7.55 6.12
N HIS A 212 3.13 -7.00 5.01
CA HIS A 212 3.57 -5.62 4.94
C HIS A 212 2.41 -4.64 5.15
N LEU A 213 1.31 -4.80 4.40
CA LEU A 213 0.11 -3.97 4.48
C LEU A 213 -0.54 -4.00 5.87
N GLU A 214 -0.46 -5.14 6.55
CA GLU A 214 -0.91 -5.32 7.92
C GLU A 214 -0.09 -4.47 8.90
N ARG A 215 1.25 -4.51 8.77
CA ARG A 215 2.17 -3.78 9.66
C ARG A 215 2.11 -2.27 9.45
N SER A 216 1.88 -1.81 8.23
CA SER A 216 1.74 -0.38 7.92
C SER A 216 0.42 0.21 8.41
N GLY A 217 -0.53 -0.62 8.86
CA GLY A 217 -1.87 -0.17 9.27
C GLY A 217 -2.66 0.46 8.10
N THR A 218 -2.23 0.21 6.86
CA THR A 218 -2.90 0.68 5.65
C THR A 218 -4.28 0.05 5.56
N GLY A 219 -5.31 0.90 5.43
CA GLY A 219 -6.73 0.56 5.62
C GLY A 219 -7.35 -0.43 4.62
N LEU A 220 -6.56 -1.09 3.76
CA LEU A 220 -7.02 -2.19 2.90
C LEU A 220 -7.67 -3.33 3.71
N TYR A 221 -7.28 -3.50 4.98
CA TYR A 221 -7.84 -4.48 5.91
C TYR A 221 -8.61 -3.84 7.08
N GLY A 222 -9.14 -2.63 6.92
CA GLY A 222 -9.82 -1.92 8.01
C GLY A 222 -8.88 -1.55 9.16
N ALA A 223 -9.44 -1.22 10.31
CA ALA A 223 -8.65 -0.92 11.50
C ALA A 223 -8.09 -2.20 12.12
N SER A 224 -6.79 -2.18 12.37
CA SER A 224 -6.09 -3.28 13.01
C SER A 224 -5.97 -3.03 14.52
N SER A 225 -6.45 -3.99 15.29
CA SER A 225 -6.64 -3.90 16.73
C SER A 225 -6.07 -5.13 17.43
N ILE A 226 -5.51 -4.92 18.63
CA ILE A 226 -4.87 -5.95 19.45
C ILE A 226 -5.67 -6.09 20.74
N VAL A 227 -5.89 -7.33 21.18
CA VAL A 227 -6.48 -7.64 22.48
C VAL A 227 -5.63 -8.66 23.22
N LYS A 228 -5.62 -8.57 24.54
CA LYS A 228 -5.05 -9.60 25.41
C LYS A 228 -6.07 -10.73 25.58
N VAL A 229 -5.60 -11.97 25.59
CA VAL A 229 -6.43 -13.15 25.87
C VAL A 229 -5.84 -13.97 26.99
N SER A 230 -6.71 -14.48 27.86
CA SER A 230 -6.36 -15.47 28.89
C SER A 230 -6.17 -16.85 28.29
N ARG A 231 -5.72 -17.82 29.09
CA ARG A 231 -5.55 -19.20 28.64
C ARG A 231 -6.86 -19.81 28.11
N ALA A 232 -7.96 -19.64 28.85
CA ALA A 232 -9.26 -20.15 28.43
C ALA A 232 -9.76 -19.51 27.13
N GLN A 233 -9.53 -18.20 26.98
CA GLN A 233 -9.86 -17.46 25.75
C GLN A 233 -8.99 -17.89 24.56
N PHE A 234 -7.72 -18.17 24.79
CA PHE A 234 -6.82 -18.70 23.76
C PHE A 234 -7.22 -20.12 23.33
N ASP A 235 -7.54 -21.01 24.27
CA ASP A 235 -8.01 -22.35 23.96
C ASP A 235 -9.33 -22.30 23.16
N TRP A 236 -10.21 -21.34 23.48
CA TRP A 236 -11.41 -21.06 22.68
C TRP A 236 -11.08 -20.59 21.26
N LEU A 237 -10.12 -19.68 21.10
CA LEU A 237 -9.66 -19.21 19.78
C LEU A 237 -9.17 -20.37 18.91
N VAL A 238 -8.37 -21.26 19.49
CA VAL A 238 -7.87 -22.46 18.83
C VAL A 238 -9.04 -23.35 18.40
N HIS A 239 -10.02 -23.58 19.28
CA HIS A 239 -11.22 -24.37 18.97
C HIS A 239 -12.06 -23.73 17.85
N ALA A 240 -12.20 -22.41 17.85
CA ALA A 240 -12.90 -21.64 16.81
C ALA A 240 -12.10 -21.51 15.49
N GLY A 241 -10.90 -22.10 15.40
CA GLY A 241 -10.02 -21.99 14.25
C GLY A 241 -9.61 -20.55 13.96
N PHE A 242 -9.53 -19.71 14.98
CA PHE A 242 -9.21 -18.29 14.91
C PHE A 242 -10.17 -17.45 14.05
N ARG A 243 -11.42 -17.88 13.85
CA ARG A 243 -12.39 -17.15 13.01
C ARG A 243 -13.26 -16.15 13.76
N ALA A 244 -13.03 -15.96 15.05
CA ALA A 244 -13.81 -15.10 15.92
C ALA A 244 -12.97 -14.72 17.14
N LEU A 245 -13.26 -13.59 17.77
CA LEU A 245 -12.81 -13.26 19.11
C LEU A 245 -13.58 -14.09 20.16
N PRO A 246 -12.91 -14.47 21.27
CA PRO A 246 -13.55 -15.25 22.32
C PRO A 246 -14.54 -14.39 23.11
N PRO A 247 -15.55 -15.02 23.74
CA PRO A 247 -16.40 -14.34 24.70
C PRO A 247 -15.58 -13.82 25.89
N VAL A 248 -16.07 -12.76 26.51
CA VAL A 248 -15.46 -12.12 27.68
C VAL A 248 -16.52 -12.04 28.77
N ASP A 249 -16.18 -12.46 29.98
CA ASP A 249 -17.11 -12.45 31.13
C ASP A 249 -17.29 -11.04 31.73
N ALA A 250 -16.33 -10.15 31.48
CA ALA A 250 -16.38 -8.75 31.88
C ALA A 250 -17.27 -7.91 30.93
N PRO A 251 -17.90 -6.82 31.43
CA PRO A 251 -18.75 -5.95 30.61
C PRO A 251 -17.98 -5.21 29.52
N THR A 252 -16.67 -5.05 29.68
CA THR A 252 -15.76 -4.45 28.70
C THR A 252 -14.52 -5.31 28.50
N PHE A 253 -13.82 -5.08 27.39
CA PHE A 253 -12.49 -5.59 27.14
C PHE A 253 -11.58 -4.48 26.63
N THR A 254 -10.29 -4.62 26.94
CA THR A 254 -9.27 -3.64 26.53
C THR A 254 -8.80 -3.93 25.10
N LEU A 255 -8.92 -2.93 24.25
CA LEU A 255 -8.46 -2.91 22.87
C LEU A 255 -7.29 -1.94 22.72
N TYR A 256 -6.24 -2.39 22.05
CA TYR A 256 -5.08 -1.59 21.69
C TYR A 256 -5.04 -1.39 20.18
N SER A 257 -4.59 -0.23 19.71
CA SER A 257 -4.34 -0.04 18.29
C SER A 257 -2.98 -0.64 17.93
N SER A 258 -2.93 -1.45 16.86
CA SER A 258 -1.65 -2.05 16.41
C SER A 258 -0.62 -1.01 15.97
N ARG A 259 -1.05 0.20 15.60
CA ARG A 259 -0.17 1.32 15.26
C ARG A 259 0.66 1.81 16.46
N TRP A 260 0.15 1.64 17.68
CA TRP A 260 0.69 2.26 18.88
C TRP A 260 1.14 1.26 19.94
N PHE A 261 0.91 -0.03 19.73
CA PHE A 261 1.19 -1.08 20.71
C PHE A 261 2.15 -2.12 20.12
N ASP A 262 3.44 -1.87 20.35
CA ASP A 262 4.54 -2.65 19.80
C ASP A 262 4.86 -3.93 20.60
N GLU A 263 5.80 -4.70 20.07
CA GLU A 263 6.22 -5.98 20.65
C GLU A 263 6.85 -5.84 22.04
N ASP A 264 7.61 -4.78 22.29
CA ASP A 264 8.24 -4.54 23.59
C ASP A 264 7.20 -4.21 24.66
N ALA A 265 6.20 -3.41 24.31
CA ALA A 265 5.06 -3.12 25.16
C ALA A 265 4.23 -4.39 25.47
N MET A 266 4.00 -5.24 24.47
CA MET A 266 3.35 -6.55 24.65
C MET A 266 4.16 -7.45 25.61
N LYS A 267 5.45 -7.61 25.37
CA LYS A 267 6.34 -8.41 26.23
C LYS A 267 6.38 -7.88 27.66
N ALA A 268 6.44 -6.56 27.84
CA ALA A 268 6.40 -5.93 29.16
C ALA A 268 5.08 -6.21 29.89
N ALA A 269 3.94 -6.09 29.20
CA ALA A 269 2.63 -6.39 29.77
C ALA A 269 2.51 -7.86 30.22
N MET A 270 3.00 -8.82 29.42
CA MET A 270 2.96 -10.25 29.77
C MET A 270 3.84 -10.64 30.95
N ARG A 271 4.96 -9.92 31.16
CA ARG A 271 5.79 -10.09 32.36
C ARG A 271 5.08 -9.61 33.63
N ASN A 272 4.33 -8.50 33.51
CA ASN A 272 3.66 -7.85 34.63
C ASN A 272 2.31 -8.51 35.00
N ASP A 273 1.64 -9.14 34.04
CA ASP A 273 0.33 -9.77 34.23
C ASP A 273 0.39 -11.23 33.81
N GLN A 274 0.35 -12.15 34.78
CA GLN A 274 0.40 -13.60 34.55
C GLN A 274 -0.86 -14.16 33.90
N THR A 275 -1.97 -13.40 33.89
CA THR A 275 -3.25 -13.87 33.33
C THR A 275 -3.27 -13.83 31.80
N ILE A 276 -2.36 -13.08 31.17
CA ILE A 276 -2.25 -12.94 29.72
C ILE A 276 -1.59 -14.20 29.12
N GLU A 277 -2.31 -15.02 28.36
CA GLU A 277 -1.70 -16.14 27.62
C GLU A 277 -1.08 -15.65 26.31
N ALA A 278 -1.75 -14.74 25.61
CA ALA A 278 -1.30 -14.21 24.34
C ALA A 278 -1.85 -12.80 24.06
N PHE A 279 -1.19 -12.10 23.15
CA PHE A 279 -1.78 -10.98 22.43
C PHE A 279 -2.21 -11.46 21.05
N VAL A 280 -3.44 -11.11 20.69
CA VAL A 280 -4.01 -11.46 19.39
C VAL A 280 -4.48 -10.22 18.67
N GLN A 281 -4.37 -10.25 17.36
CA GLN A 281 -4.73 -9.16 16.46
C GLN A 281 -5.94 -9.55 15.63
N PHE A 282 -6.81 -8.59 15.40
CA PHE A 282 -7.92 -8.71 14.49
C PHE A 282 -8.12 -7.43 13.69
N ASN A 283 -8.84 -7.56 12.59
CA ASN A 283 -9.08 -6.50 11.63
C ASN A 283 -10.56 -6.40 11.34
N VAL A 284 -11.11 -5.20 11.40
CA VAL A 284 -12.53 -4.91 11.18
C VAL A 284 -12.68 -3.53 10.53
N GLY A 285 -13.72 -3.34 9.70
CA GLY A 285 -14.01 -2.03 9.13
C GLY A 285 -14.24 -0.98 10.23
N LEU A 286 -13.58 0.19 10.12
CA LEU A 286 -13.63 1.26 11.13
C LEU A 286 -15.06 1.67 11.49
N VAL A 287 -15.97 1.67 10.52
CA VAL A 287 -17.39 2.02 10.72
C VAL A 287 -18.07 1.18 11.82
N HIS A 288 -17.61 -0.05 12.04
CA HIS A 288 -18.20 -0.97 13.01
C HIS A 288 -17.69 -0.75 14.45
N ILE A 289 -16.61 0.00 14.64
CA ILE A 289 -15.99 0.18 15.97
C ILE A 289 -15.68 1.64 16.33
N MET A 290 -15.69 2.57 15.37
CA MET A 290 -15.32 3.97 15.60
C MET A 290 -16.27 4.75 16.53
N HIS A 291 -17.48 4.24 16.75
CA HIS A 291 -18.42 4.82 17.71
C HIS A 291 -18.07 4.45 19.16
N ALA A 292 -17.22 3.44 19.37
CA ALA A 292 -16.82 2.94 20.68
C ALA A 292 -15.42 3.42 21.11
N ALA A 293 -14.60 3.93 20.19
CA ALA A 293 -13.23 4.39 20.48
C ALA A 293 -12.73 5.46 19.50
N ASP A 294 -11.90 6.37 19.99
CA ASP A 294 -11.20 7.37 19.18
C ASP A 294 -9.82 6.87 18.75
N PHE A 295 -9.78 6.20 17.60
CA PHE A 295 -8.57 5.63 16.97
C PHE A 295 -7.53 6.67 16.52
N ARG A 296 -7.76 7.97 16.73
CA ARG A 296 -6.74 9.02 16.55
C ARG A 296 -5.77 9.11 17.73
N THR A 297 -6.13 8.52 18.87
CA THR A 297 -5.26 8.42 20.05
C THR A 297 -4.53 7.07 20.09
N ALA A 298 -3.65 6.85 21.07
CA ALA A 298 -2.92 5.59 21.20
C ALA A 298 -3.74 4.47 21.88
N GLY A 299 -4.84 4.81 22.55
CA GLY A 299 -5.51 3.92 23.50
C GLY A 299 -4.73 3.79 24.83
N PRO A 300 -4.99 2.77 25.66
CA PRO A 300 -5.95 1.67 25.45
C PRO A 300 -7.40 2.14 25.44
N TYR A 301 -8.27 1.36 24.79
CA TYR A 301 -9.71 1.60 24.73
C TYR A 301 -10.48 0.53 25.48
N GLU A 302 -11.41 0.94 26.32
CA GLU A 302 -12.37 0.02 26.94
C GLU A 302 -13.59 -0.10 26.04
N ILE A 303 -13.76 -1.28 25.42
CA ILE A 303 -14.81 -1.56 24.46
C ILE A 303 -15.88 -2.43 25.11
N PRO A 304 -17.18 -2.11 24.95
CA PRO A 304 -18.26 -2.97 25.42
C PRO A 304 -18.14 -4.40 24.85
N ALA A 305 -18.20 -5.41 25.72
CA ALA A 305 -18.17 -6.82 25.29
C ALA A 305 -19.36 -7.18 24.39
N THR A 306 -20.45 -6.42 24.45
CA THR A 306 -21.62 -6.53 23.56
C THR A 306 -21.29 -6.25 22.09
N LEU A 307 -20.14 -5.65 21.77
CA LEU A 307 -19.68 -5.43 20.40
C LEU A 307 -18.94 -6.64 19.80
N ILE A 308 -18.56 -7.64 20.61
CA ILE A 308 -17.85 -8.83 20.12
C ILE A 308 -18.61 -9.54 18.98
N PRO A 309 -19.95 -9.75 19.05
CA PRO A 309 -20.69 -10.34 17.94
C PRO A 309 -20.62 -9.50 16.65
N THR A 310 -20.70 -8.17 16.76
CA THR A 310 -20.58 -7.26 15.61
C THR A 310 -19.17 -7.31 15.02
N ILE A 311 -18.13 -7.30 15.87
CA ILE A 311 -16.74 -7.44 15.44
C ILE A 311 -16.57 -8.78 14.71
N ASN A 312 -17.01 -9.88 15.32
CA ASN A 312 -16.92 -11.23 14.75
C ASN A 312 -17.64 -11.36 13.41
N HIS A 313 -18.81 -10.72 13.25
CA HIS A 313 -19.56 -10.71 12.00
C HIS A 313 -18.86 -9.93 10.87
N HIS A 314 -18.03 -8.94 11.22
CA HIS A 314 -17.36 -8.06 10.28
C HIS A 314 -15.83 -8.23 10.25
N LEU A 315 -15.32 -9.36 10.78
CA LEU A 315 -13.90 -9.67 10.71
C LEU A 315 -13.46 -9.73 9.25
N LEU A 316 -12.35 -9.04 8.96
CA LEU A 316 -11.79 -8.97 7.61
C LEU A 316 -10.79 -10.10 7.33
N ARG A 317 -10.43 -10.86 8.37
CA ARG A 317 -9.49 -11.99 8.34
C ARG A 317 -9.58 -12.80 9.65
N ALA A 318 -8.91 -13.95 9.66
CA ALA A 318 -8.71 -14.72 10.88
C ALA A 318 -7.91 -13.93 11.92
N VAL A 319 -8.24 -14.16 13.20
CA VAL A 319 -7.53 -13.62 14.35
C VAL A 319 -6.11 -14.16 14.38
N ARG A 320 -5.11 -13.28 14.44
CA ARG A 320 -3.70 -13.66 14.42
C ARG A 320 -3.12 -13.66 15.84
N VAL A 321 -2.28 -14.62 16.15
CA VAL A 321 -1.47 -14.59 17.38
C VAL A 321 -0.21 -13.76 17.11
N LEU A 322 -0.01 -12.69 17.87
CA LEU A 322 1.17 -11.83 17.76
C LEU A 322 2.33 -12.34 18.62
N ILE A 323 2.02 -12.66 19.87
CA ILE A 323 2.97 -13.22 20.82
C ILE A 323 2.23 -14.10 21.82
N ARG A 324 2.81 -15.25 22.13
CA ARG A 324 2.32 -16.17 23.15
C ARG A 324 3.28 -16.25 24.32
N ARG A 325 2.77 -16.58 25.52
CA ARG A 325 3.58 -16.66 26.74
C ARG A 325 4.73 -17.66 26.63
N SER A 326 4.55 -18.75 25.89
CA SER A 326 5.62 -19.69 25.56
C SER A 326 6.81 -19.01 24.88
N ASP A 327 6.54 -18.10 23.94
CA ASP A 327 7.54 -17.46 23.09
C ASP A 327 8.42 -16.50 23.90
N CYS A 328 7.87 -15.93 24.97
CA CYS A 328 8.61 -15.11 25.93
C CYS A 328 9.51 -15.94 26.86
N LEU A 329 9.20 -17.22 27.08
CA LEU A 329 9.95 -18.11 27.98
C LEU A 329 11.13 -18.79 27.25
N GLU A 330 11.02 -19.04 25.95
CA GLU A 330 12.10 -19.58 25.12
C GLU A 330 13.22 -18.56 24.82
N ALA A 331 12.99 -17.27 25.12
CA ALA A 331 13.95 -16.18 24.92
C ALA A 331 14.80 -15.84 26.17
N ALA A 332 14.67 -16.60 27.27
CA ALA A 332 15.51 -16.44 28.45
C ALA A 332 16.74 -17.39 28.35
N PRO A 333 17.99 -16.88 28.36
CA PRO A 333 19.20 -17.71 28.29
C PRO A 333 19.38 -18.63 29.50
#